data_AF-A0A8S3UQE0-F1
#
_entry.id   AF-A0A8S3UQE0-F1
#
_cell.length_a   1.000
_cell.length_b   1.000
_cell.length_c   1.000
_cell.angle_alpha   90.00
_cell.angle_beta   90.00
_cell.angle_gamma   90.00
#
_symmetry.space_group_name_H-M   'P 1'
#
loop_
_entity.id
_entity.type
_entity.pdbx_description
1 polymer ?
#
loop_
_entity_poly.entity_id
_entity_poly.type
_entity_poly.pdbx_seq_one_letter_code
_entity_poly.pdbx_strand_id
1 'polypeptide(L)'
;MYVFGGHNSFGNSNELYRLDLKTYTWHLLESDQSPSPRDKAVAWFYNQKFYCFSGFGPSISGHMTDNGAYVEDSENNVGDVLLPRAASSAARIGSDVYLFGGDGWILDTITLSWCHLDYLPSNQPRLWHTSTLSTAGEIIIFGGCCNNILDYSLENKISGEVLTIQLQPYSLLRLCLDDVYQRKSQTEELWEELPQPLCLWLQDKNKLEQIKISTTDDMDSDSEGELGVNEPGLACSIS
;
A
#
# COMPACT_ATOMS: atom_id res chain seq x y z
N MET A 1 0.37 9.95 19.31
CA MET A 1 0.80 8.87 18.40
C MET A 1 0.80 7.55 19.16
N TYR A 2 0.42 6.45 18.53
CA TYR A 2 0.45 5.11 19.13
C TYR A 2 1.45 4.24 18.36
N VAL A 3 2.19 3.39 19.07
CA VAL A 3 3.18 2.46 18.50
C VAL A 3 2.96 1.10 19.17
N PHE A 4 2.84 0.05 18.39
CA PHE A 4 2.57 -1.30 18.88
C PHE A 4 3.58 -2.30 18.32
N GLY A 5 4.07 -3.19 19.19
CA GLY A 5 4.88 -4.35 18.82
C GLY A 5 6.27 -4.00 18.27
N GLY A 6 6.71 -4.76 17.26
CA GLY A 6 8.04 -4.64 16.66
C GLY A 6 8.97 -5.81 17.03
N HIS A 7 10.21 -5.73 16.56
CA HIS A 7 11.25 -6.73 16.80
C HIS A 7 12.52 -6.06 17.31
N ASN A 8 13.11 -6.61 18.38
CA ASN A 8 14.38 -6.15 18.93
C ASN A 8 15.28 -7.35 19.29
N SER A 9 16.40 -7.11 19.98
CA SER A 9 17.35 -8.15 20.39
C SER A 9 16.75 -9.22 21.32
N PHE A 10 15.63 -8.94 21.97
CA PHE A 10 14.89 -9.85 22.84
C PHE A 10 13.73 -10.56 22.12
N GLY A 11 13.55 -10.30 20.82
CA GLY A 11 12.51 -10.89 19.99
C GLY A 11 11.37 -9.92 19.68
N ASN A 12 10.21 -10.48 19.36
CA ASN A 12 9.01 -9.70 19.10
C ASN A 12 8.43 -9.13 20.40
N SER A 13 7.86 -7.92 20.32
CA SER A 13 7.15 -7.26 21.43
C SER A 13 5.64 -7.21 21.16
N ASN A 14 4.85 -7.13 22.24
CA ASN A 14 3.41 -6.79 22.22
C ASN A 14 3.12 -5.51 23.00
N GLU A 15 4.14 -4.72 23.32
CA GLU A 15 3.97 -3.47 24.07
C GLU A 15 3.26 -2.42 23.21
N LEU A 16 2.33 -1.69 23.82
CA LEU A 16 1.64 -0.56 23.23
C LEU A 16 2.10 0.73 23.91
N TYR A 17 2.75 1.60 23.14
CA TYR A 17 3.19 2.91 23.60
C TYR A 17 2.31 4.01 23.03
N ARG A 18 2.08 5.05 23.83
CA ARG A 18 1.47 6.32 23.40
C ARG A 18 2.45 7.46 23.64
N LEU A 19 2.78 8.18 22.57
CA LEU A 19 3.46 9.47 22.63
C LEU A 19 2.42 10.59 22.63
N ASP A 20 2.41 11.40 23.69
CA ASP A 20 1.72 12.69 23.70
C ASP A 20 2.55 13.68 22.86
N LEU A 21 1.97 14.19 21.77
CA LEU A 21 2.66 15.09 20.83
C LEU A 21 2.71 16.55 21.31
N LYS A 22 2.01 16.90 22.41
CA LYS A 22 2.10 18.22 23.03
C LYS A 22 3.24 18.28 24.04
N THR A 23 3.39 17.24 24.84
CA THR A 23 4.40 17.16 25.90
C THR A 23 5.66 16.39 25.48
N TYR A 24 5.59 15.66 24.36
CA TYR A 24 6.62 14.72 23.90
C TYR A 24 6.97 13.64 24.94
N THR A 25 5.97 13.20 25.72
CA THR A 25 6.14 12.15 26.73
C THR A 25 5.56 10.82 26.28
N TRP A 26 6.35 9.76 26.49
CA TRP A 26 5.94 8.39 26.23
C TRP A 26 5.22 7.77 27.43
N HIS A 27 4.18 7.01 27.14
CA HIS A 27 3.42 6.24 28.12
C HIS A 27 3.27 4.81 27.63
N LEU A 28 3.67 3.83 28.45
CA LEU A 28 3.33 2.43 28.24
C LEU A 28 1.85 2.25 28.60
N LEU A 29 1.09 1.60 27.71
CA LEU A 29 -0.32 1.29 27.91
C LEU A 29 -0.47 -0.21 28.17
N GLU A 30 -1.10 -0.54 29.28
CA GLU A 30 -1.47 -1.92 29.63
C GLU A 30 -2.82 -2.27 29.01
N SER A 31 -2.96 -3.51 28.55
CA SER A 31 -4.22 -4.04 28.00
C SER A 31 -4.32 -5.52 28.34
N ASP A 32 -5.47 -5.91 28.89
CA ASP A 32 -5.79 -7.31 29.19
C ASP A 32 -6.06 -8.13 27.91
N GLN A 33 -6.19 -7.48 26.76
CA GLN A 33 -6.43 -8.08 25.45
C GLN A 33 -5.37 -7.68 24.41
N SER A 34 -4.10 -7.59 24.81
CA SER A 34 -3.03 -7.31 23.85
C SER A 34 -2.85 -8.47 22.85
N PRO A 35 -2.65 -8.18 21.55
CA PRO A 35 -2.26 -9.20 20.58
C PRO A 35 -0.95 -9.89 21.00
N SER A 36 -0.70 -11.08 20.47
CA SER A 36 0.59 -11.76 20.68
C SER A 36 1.76 -10.89 20.19
N PRO A 37 2.97 -11.05 20.77
CA PRO A 37 4.15 -10.31 20.34
C PRO A 37 4.39 -10.48 18.84
N ARG A 38 4.55 -9.38 18.10
CA ARG A 38 4.65 -9.43 16.63
C ARG A 38 5.34 -8.22 16.02
N ASP A 39 5.96 -8.42 14.85
CA ASP A 39 6.48 -7.38 13.96
C ASP A 39 5.84 -7.45 12.56
N LYS A 40 6.07 -6.41 11.74
CA LYS A 40 5.56 -6.32 10.35
C LYS A 40 4.04 -6.46 10.23
N ALA A 41 3.32 -6.18 11.31
CA ALA A 41 1.87 -6.06 11.33
C ALA A 41 1.47 -4.71 10.73
N VAL A 42 0.22 -4.63 10.25
CA VAL A 42 -0.40 -3.36 9.89
C VAL A 42 -1.27 -2.88 11.04
N ALA A 43 -1.37 -1.57 11.21
CA ALA A 43 -2.21 -0.97 12.23
C ALA A 43 -2.91 0.29 11.71
N TRP A 44 -4.11 0.54 12.22
CA TRP A 44 -4.88 1.73 11.91
C TRP A 44 -5.67 2.19 13.13
N PHE A 45 -6.06 3.46 13.12
CA PHE A 45 -6.90 4.05 14.16
C PHE A 45 -8.21 4.50 13.54
N TYR A 46 -9.33 4.06 14.13
CA TYR A 46 -10.67 4.41 13.68
C TYR A 46 -11.65 4.38 14.85
N ASN A 47 -12.56 5.37 14.91
CA ASN A 47 -13.58 5.50 15.94
C ASN A 47 -13.05 5.30 17.38
N GLN A 48 -11.95 5.99 17.71
CA GLN A 48 -11.26 5.92 19.01
C GLN A 48 -10.70 4.54 19.39
N LYS A 49 -10.61 3.62 18.44
CA LYS A 49 -10.02 2.29 18.63
C LYS A 49 -8.76 2.14 17.78
N PHE A 50 -7.76 1.51 18.38
CA PHE A 50 -6.55 1.09 17.71
C PHE A 50 -6.72 -0.36 17.27
N TYR A 51 -6.57 -0.61 15.98
CA TYR A 51 -6.65 -1.93 15.39
C TYR A 51 -5.27 -2.35 14.91
N CYS A 52 -4.98 -3.64 15.03
CA CYS A 52 -3.76 -4.26 14.54
C CYS A 52 -4.15 -5.57 13.86
N PHE A 53 -3.59 -5.84 12.69
CA PHE A 53 -3.89 -7.05 11.93
C PHE A 53 -2.60 -7.73 11.45
N SER A 54 -2.62 -9.06 11.54
CA SER A 54 -1.56 -9.94 11.04
C SER A 54 -0.19 -9.65 11.67
N GLY A 55 0.90 -9.94 10.96
CA GLY A 55 2.28 -9.77 11.41
C GLY A 55 2.99 -11.10 11.63
N PHE A 56 4.30 -11.03 11.82
CA PHE A 56 5.14 -12.16 12.14
C PHE A 56 5.44 -12.19 13.64
N GLY A 57 5.38 -13.35 14.27
CA GLY A 57 5.60 -13.50 15.71
C GLY A 57 5.52 -14.94 16.17
N PRO A 58 5.65 -15.20 17.49
CA PRO A 58 5.55 -16.54 18.03
C PRO A 58 4.21 -17.19 17.67
N SER A 59 4.26 -18.48 17.36
CA SER A 59 3.06 -19.28 17.13
C SER A 59 2.16 -19.23 18.37
N ILE A 60 0.89 -18.89 18.16
CA ILE A 60 -0.10 -18.91 19.23
C ILE A 60 -0.55 -20.37 19.40
N SER A 61 -0.49 -20.89 20.63
CA SER A 61 -0.93 -22.25 20.94
C SER A 61 -2.39 -22.45 20.51
N GLY A 62 -2.68 -23.54 19.81
CA GLY A 62 -4.02 -23.83 19.26
C GLY A 62 -4.30 -23.24 17.86
N HIS A 63 -3.50 -22.28 17.39
CA HIS A 63 -3.64 -21.67 16.06
C HIS A 63 -2.67 -22.24 15.02
N MET A 64 -1.92 -23.29 15.35
CA MET A 64 -1.01 -23.98 14.44
C MET A 64 -1.23 -25.49 14.59
N THR A 65 -1.45 -26.15 13.47
CA THR A 65 -1.50 -27.62 13.38
C THR A 65 -0.10 -28.23 13.50
N ASP A 66 -0.02 -29.52 13.77
CA ASP A 66 1.24 -30.28 13.83
C ASP A 66 2.06 -30.20 12.52
N ASN A 67 1.41 -29.89 11.39
CA ASN A 67 2.06 -29.71 10.08
C ASN A 67 2.48 -28.26 9.81
N GLY A 68 2.32 -27.36 10.77
CA GLY A 68 2.64 -25.94 10.64
C GLY A 68 1.62 -25.11 9.85
N ALA A 69 0.47 -25.70 9.49
CA ALA A 69 -0.64 -24.94 8.89
C ALA A 69 -1.42 -24.19 9.98
N TYR A 70 -1.85 -22.97 9.69
CA TYR A 70 -2.60 -22.14 10.64
C TYR A 70 -4.03 -22.68 10.82
N VAL A 71 -4.53 -22.68 12.07
CA VAL A 71 -5.92 -23.00 12.39
C VAL A 71 -6.70 -21.69 12.44
N GLU A 72 -7.68 -21.57 11.54
CA GLU A 72 -8.52 -20.39 11.40
C GLU A 72 -9.33 -20.10 12.67
N ASP A 73 -9.44 -18.81 13.02
CA ASP A 73 -10.26 -18.36 14.13
C ASP A 73 -11.73 -18.29 13.67
N SER A 74 -12.46 -19.39 13.88
CA SER A 74 -13.78 -19.61 13.29
C SER A 74 -14.93 -18.79 13.89
N GLU A 75 -14.72 -18.06 15.00
CA GLU A 75 -15.83 -17.49 15.77
C GLU A 75 -16.27 -16.07 15.35
N ASN A 76 -15.48 -15.32 14.58
CA ASN A 76 -15.79 -13.92 14.27
C ASN A 76 -15.60 -13.47 12.81
N ASN A 77 -15.17 -14.35 11.90
CA ASN A 77 -15.00 -13.98 10.49
C ASN A 77 -16.32 -14.19 9.72
N VAL A 78 -17.07 -13.11 9.51
CA VAL A 78 -18.14 -13.08 8.52
C VAL A 78 -17.52 -12.58 7.21
N GLY A 79 -17.62 -13.34 6.11
CA GLY A 79 -17.06 -12.94 4.80
C GLY A 79 -15.98 -13.89 4.28
N ASP A 80 -15.20 -13.41 3.31
CA ASP A 80 -14.11 -14.18 2.69
C ASP A 80 -12.96 -14.41 3.68
N VAL A 81 -12.24 -15.52 3.52
CA VAL A 81 -11.16 -15.90 4.44
C VAL A 81 -9.82 -15.30 4.00
N LEU A 82 -9.35 -14.33 4.78
CA LEU A 82 -8.03 -13.72 4.60
C LEU A 82 -6.95 -14.53 5.33
N LEU A 83 -6.00 -15.08 4.56
CA LEU A 83 -4.88 -15.83 5.13
C LEU A 83 -3.92 -14.93 5.96
N PRO A 84 -3.32 -15.47 7.04
CA PRO A 84 -2.28 -14.80 7.81
C PRO A 84 -1.11 -14.36 6.94
N ARG A 85 -0.59 -13.16 7.22
CA ARG A 85 0.45 -12.52 6.42
C ARG A 85 1.28 -11.56 7.25
N ALA A 86 2.44 -11.19 6.73
CA ALA A 86 3.29 -10.17 7.33
C ALA A 86 3.81 -9.27 6.22
N ALA A 87 4.31 -8.09 6.58
CA ALA A 87 4.90 -7.16 5.62
C ALA A 87 3.93 -6.64 4.55
N SER A 88 2.63 -6.68 4.85
CA SER A 88 1.58 -6.01 4.09
C SER A 88 1.58 -4.52 4.36
N SER A 89 0.90 -3.76 3.51
CA SER A 89 0.55 -2.36 3.77
C SER A 89 -0.96 -2.21 3.89
N ALA A 90 -1.41 -1.19 4.63
CA ALA A 90 -2.83 -0.89 4.79
C ALA A 90 -3.09 0.61 4.60
N ALA A 91 -4.22 0.94 3.97
CA ALA A 91 -4.71 2.30 3.81
C ALA A 91 -6.19 2.38 4.21
N ARG A 92 -6.54 3.34 5.07
CA ARG A 92 -7.93 3.54 5.53
C ARG A 92 -8.60 4.65 4.74
N ILE A 93 -9.82 4.39 4.26
CA ILE A 93 -10.70 5.37 3.62
C ILE A 93 -12.08 5.27 4.28
N GLY A 94 -12.50 6.33 4.98
CA GLY A 94 -13.76 6.28 5.73
C GLY A 94 -13.76 5.16 6.79
N SER A 95 -14.77 4.29 6.75
CA SER A 95 -14.87 3.08 7.58
C SER A 95 -14.08 1.90 7.04
N ASP A 96 -13.52 1.99 5.84
CA ASP A 96 -12.99 0.82 5.15
C ASP A 96 -11.48 0.81 5.20
N VAL A 97 -10.90 -0.38 5.32
CA VAL A 97 -9.44 -0.58 5.35
C VAL A 97 -9.04 -1.48 4.21
N TYR A 98 -8.21 -0.94 3.33
CA TYR A 98 -7.64 -1.65 2.20
C TYR A 98 -6.29 -2.23 2.61
N LEU A 99 -6.05 -3.49 2.28
CA LEU A 99 -4.84 -4.23 2.61
C LEU A 99 -4.20 -4.76 1.33
N PHE A 100 -2.88 -4.62 1.20
CA PHE A 100 -2.12 -5.08 0.04
C PHE A 100 -0.89 -5.88 0.45
N GLY A 101 -0.60 -6.97 -0.28
CA GLY A 101 0.45 -7.91 0.14
C GLY A 101 0.61 -9.16 -0.72
N GLY A 102 0.41 -9.04 -2.04
CA GLY A 102 0.36 -10.18 -2.97
C GLY A 102 -0.97 -10.26 -3.73
N ASP A 103 -2.03 -9.85 -3.04
CA ASP A 103 -3.41 -9.65 -3.48
C ASP A 103 -3.91 -8.32 -2.86
N GLY A 104 -5.20 -8.03 -2.98
CA GLY A 104 -5.80 -6.91 -2.28
C GLY A 104 -7.15 -7.25 -1.65
N TRP A 105 -7.39 -6.65 -0.48
CA TRP A 105 -8.54 -6.94 0.36
C TRP A 105 -9.11 -5.66 0.95
N ILE A 106 -10.40 -5.67 1.25
CA ILE A 106 -11.07 -4.61 1.99
C ILE A 106 -11.70 -5.19 3.26
N LEU A 107 -11.51 -4.49 4.38
CA LEU A 107 -12.17 -4.73 5.65
C LEU A 107 -13.20 -3.64 5.91
N ASP A 108 -14.45 -4.04 6.11
CA ASP A 108 -15.46 -3.18 6.71
C ASP A 108 -15.23 -3.14 8.24
N THR A 109 -14.85 -1.98 8.78
CA THR A 109 -14.57 -1.86 10.22
C THR A 109 -15.82 -1.80 11.11
N ILE A 110 -17.02 -1.74 10.52
CA ILE A 110 -18.30 -1.80 11.22
C ILE A 110 -18.69 -3.26 11.47
N THR A 111 -18.66 -4.09 10.43
CA THR A 111 -19.03 -5.52 10.50
C THR A 111 -17.85 -6.42 10.87
N LEU A 112 -16.62 -5.93 10.72
CA LEU A 112 -15.38 -6.70 10.79
C LEU A 112 -15.31 -7.84 9.76
N SER A 113 -15.91 -7.62 8.58
CA SER A 113 -15.90 -8.58 7.47
C SER A 113 -14.86 -8.22 6.41
N TRP A 114 -14.15 -9.24 5.94
CA TRP A 114 -13.22 -9.14 4.81
C TRP A 114 -13.90 -9.47 3.47
N CYS A 115 -13.46 -8.79 2.42
CA CYS A 115 -13.84 -9.05 1.04
C CYS A 115 -12.61 -8.97 0.14
N HIS A 116 -12.45 -9.94 -0.77
CA HIS A 116 -11.34 -9.98 -1.71
C HIS A 116 -11.58 -9.04 -2.90
N LEU A 117 -10.54 -8.34 -3.36
CA LEU A 117 -10.60 -7.43 -4.50
C LEU A 117 -10.11 -8.13 -5.78
N ASP A 118 -10.97 -8.97 -6.36
CA ASP A 118 -10.65 -9.83 -7.52
C ASP A 118 -10.21 -9.07 -8.79
N TYR A 119 -10.56 -7.79 -8.90
CA TYR A 119 -10.22 -6.96 -10.06
C TYR A 119 -8.76 -6.47 -10.05
N LEU A 120 -8.02 -6.68 -8.96
CA LEU A 120 -6.64 -6.24 -8.86
C LEU A 120 -5.68 -7.18 -9.58
N PRO A 121 -4.61 -6.65 -10.22
CA PRO A 121 -3.64 -7.46 -10.92
C PRO A 121 -2.85 -8.36 -9.95
N SER A 122 -2.96 -9.68 -10.13
CA SER A 122 -2.26 -10.69 -9.31
C SER A 122 -0.78 -10.90 -9.71
N ASN A 123 -0.33 -10.28 -10.80
CA ASN A 123 1.03 -10.44 -11.33
C ASN A 123 2.05 -9.47 -10.72
N GLN A 124 1.64 -8.62 -9.77
CA GLN A 124 2.50 -7.61 -9.14
C GLN A 124 2.49 -7.74 -7.61
N PRO A 125 2.86 -8.91 -7.07
CA PRO A 125 2.96 -9.06 -5.61
C PRO A 125 3.99 -8.10 -5.04
N ARG A 126 3.74 -7.65 -3.81
CA ARG A 126 4.63 -6.77 -3.05
C ARG A 126 4.62 -7.16 -1.58
N LEU A 127 5.80 -7.14 -0.95
CA LEU A 127 5.98 -7.19 0.51
C LEU A 127 6.93 -6.08 0.96
N TRP A 128 6.82 -5.61 2.20
CA TRP A 128 7.56 -4.45 2.73
C TRP A 128 7.41 -3.18 1.89
N HIS A 129 6.31 -3.05 1.17
CA HIS A 129 5.94 -1.84 0.46
C HIS A 129 5.18 -0.89 1.40
N THR A 130 4.94 0.32 0.93
CA THR A 130 4.07 1.29 1.60
C THR A 130 2.84 1.54 0.74
N SER A 131 1.70 1.85 1.39
CA SER A 131 0.50 2.32 0.73
C SER A 131 0.02 3.62 1.38
N THR A 132 -0.46 4.56 0.58
CA THR A 132 -1.05 5.81 1.07
C THR A 132 -2.22 6.25 0.21
N LEU A 133 -3.10 7.07 0.77
CA LEU A 133 -4.24 7.67 0.06
C LEU A 133 -3.78 8.91 -0.71
N SER A 134 -4.10 8.98 -2.00
CA SER A 134 -3.91 10.17 -2.83
C SER A 134 -5.01 11.21 -2.57
N THR A 135 -4.74 12.46 -2.91
CA THR A 135 -5.75 13.54 -2.84
C THR A 135 -6.90 13.34 -3.83
N ALA A 136 -6.71 12.49 -4.85
CA ALA A 136 -7.74 12.10 -5.81
C ALA A 136 -8.55 10.86 -5.38
N GLY A 137 -8.30 10.33 -4.17
CA GLY A 137 -9.02 9.17 -3.64
C GLY A 137 -8.54 7.83 -4.21
N GLU A 138 -7.30 7.77 -4.69
CA GLU A 138 -6.63 6.54 -5.13
C GLU A 138 -5.75 6.01 -4.01
N ILE A 139 -5.44 4.71 -4.01
CA ILE A 139 -4.38 4.19 -3.16
C ILE A 139 -3.11 4.06 -3.97
N ILE A 140 -2.05 4.71 -3.49
CA ILE A 140 -0.72 4.67 -4.09
C ILE A 140 0.12 3.67 -3.31
N ILE A 141 0.63 2.65 -3.99
CA ILE A 141 1.56 1.66 -3.46
C ILE A 141 2.94 1.94 -4.05
N PHE A 142 3.96 1.98 -3.19
CA PHE A 142 5.33 2.23 -3.62
C PHE A 142 6.31 1.31 -2.89
N GLY A 143 7.33 0.88 -3.65
CA GLY A 143 8.47 0.16 -3.10
C GLY A 143 8.23 -1.34 -2.92
N GLY A 144 9.00 -1.91 -2.00
CA GLY A 144 8.89 -3.30 -1.57
C GLY A 144 9.63 -4.30 -2.45
N CYS A 145 9.50 -5.57 -2.09
CA CYS A 145 10.08 -6.71 -2.79
C CYS A 145 8.97 -7.50 -3.51
N CYS A 146 9.26 -7.96 -4.72
CA CYS A 146 8.31 -8.66 -5.60
C CYS A 146 8.39 -10.19 -5.52
N ASN A 147 9.40 -10.73 -4.85
CA ASN A 147 9.60 -12.18 -4.70
C ASN A 147 9.81 -12.57 -3.24
N ASN A 148 9.91 -13.88 -3.01
CA ASN A 148 10.11 -14.44 -1.69
C ASN A 148 11.50 -14.07 -1.14
N ILE A 149 11.54 -13.18 -0.16
CA ILE A 149 12.77 -12.73 0.51
C ILE A 149 13.48 -13.83 1.33
N LEU A 150 12.82 -14.97 1.55
CA LEU A 150 13.38 -16.12 2.26
C LEU A 150 13.96 -17.17 1.31
N ASP A 151 13.79 -17.00 0.00
CA ASP A 151 14.41 -17.87 -0.99
C ASP A 151 15.82 -17.36 -1.32
N TYR A 152 16.81 -17.85 -0.59
CA TYR A 152 18.21 -17.49 -0.77
C TYR A 152 18.83 -17.96 -2.10
N SER A 153 18.09 -18.73 -2.92
CA SER A 153 18.54 -19.11 -4.26
C SER A 153 18.30 -18.02 -5.31
N LEU A 154 17.42 -17.05 -5.00
CA LEU A 154 17.07 -15.94 -5.87
C LEU A 154 17.55 -14.62 -5.26
N GLU A 155 17.91 -13.66 -6.11
CA GLU A 155 18.13 -12.30 -5.66
C GLU A 155 16.80 -11.60 -5.36
N ASN A 156 16.82 -10.70 -4.38
CA ASN A 156 15.63 -9.91 -4.02
C ASN A 156 15.30 -8.93 -5.15
N LYS A 157 14.10 -9.05 -5.72
CA LYS A 157 13.58 -8.16 -6.75
C LYS A 157 12.89 -6.97 -6.09
N ILE A 158 13.64 -5.92 -5.81
CA ILE A 158 13.12 -4.66 -5.27
C ILE A 158 12.43 -3.86 -6.39
N SER A 159 11.27 -3.27 -6.09
CA SER A 159 10.53 -2.43 -7.03
C SER A 159 10.62 -0.95 -6.67
N GLY A 160 10.92 -0.12 -7.66
CA GLY A 160 10.71 1.33 -7.60
C GLY A 160 9.41 1.77 -8.29
N GLU A 161 8.56 0.82 -8.69
CA GLU A 161 7.32 1.13 -9.40
C GLU A 161 6.26 1.67 -8.44
N VAL A 162 5.44 2.58 -8.96
CA VAL A 162 4.26 3.11 -8.27
C VAL A 162 3.05 2.39 -8.83
N LEU A 163 2.28 1.72 -7.97
CA LEU A 163 0.98 1.16 -8.34
C LEU A 163 -0.11 2.09 -7.86
N THR A 164 -1.05 2.41 -8.73
CA THR A 164 -2.20 3.25 -8.41
C THR A 164 -3.46 2.40 -8.46
N ILE A 165 -4.11 2.24 -7.31
CA ILE A 165 -5.38 1.53 -7.19
C ILE A 165 -6.51 2.56 -7.21
N GLN A 166 -7.28 2.53 -8.29
CA GLN A 166 -8.47 3.34 -8.44
C GLN A 166 -9.66 2.63 -7.78
N LEU A 167 -10.31 3.31 -6.83
CA LEU A 167 -11.45 2.76 -6.09
C LEU A 167 -12.80 3.33 -6.56
N GLN A 168 -12.76 4.42 -7.33
CA GLN A 168 -13.92 5.10 -7.86
C GLN A 168 -13.59 5.76 -9.20
N PRO A 169 -14.57 6.01 -10.08
CA PRO A 169 -14.35 6.76 -11.31
C PRO A 169 -13.74 8.14 -11.03
N TYR A 170 -12.90 8.63 -11.95
CA TYR A 170 -12.36 9.98 -11.82
C TYR A 170 -13.46 11.03 -11.88
N SER A 171 -13.30 12.09 -11.10
CA SER A 171 -14.19 13.25 -11.19
C SER A 171 -14.11 13.87 -12.58
N LEU A 172 -15.20 14.52 -13.02
CA LEU A 172 -15.21 15.25 -14.28
C LEU A 172 -14.05 16.26 -14.36
N LEU A 173 -13.76 16.96 -13.26
CA LEU A 173 -12.64 17.89 -13.19
C LEU A 173 -11.30 17.19 -13.48
N ARG A 174 -11.06 16.03 -12.87
CA ARG A 174 -9.84 15.26 -13.11
C ARG A 174 -9.74 14.79 -14.57
N LEU A 175 -10.84 14.28 -15.13
CA LEU A 175 -10.89 13.88 -16.54
C LEU A 175 -10.60 15.06 -17.48
N CYS A 176 -11.20 16.23 -17.23
CA CYS A 176 -10.92 17.44 -18.01
C CYS A 176 -9.45 17.87 -17.90
N LEU A 177 -8.85 17.82 -16.70
CA LEU A 177 -7.43 18.16 -16.51
C LEU A 177 -6.50 17.17 -17.22
N ASP A 178 -6.80 15.87 -17.15
CA ASP A 178 -6.06 14.84 -17.86
C ASP A 178 -6.13 15.03 -19.37
N ASP A 179 -7.31 15.36 -19.90
CA ASP A 179 -7.57 15.64 -21.31
C ASP A 179 -6.87 16.93 -21.80
N VAL A 180 -6.87 18.00 -20.98
CA VAL A 180 -6.08 19.22 -21.23
C VAL A 180 -4.59 18.90 -21.29
N TYR A 181 -4.09 18.09 -20.37
CA TYR A 181 -2.69 17.67 -20.34
C TYR A 181 -2.32 16.76 -21.52
N GLN A 182 -3.18 15.82 -21.93
CA GLN A 182 -2.92 14.97 -23.11
C GLN A 182 -2.77 15.80 -24.39
N ARG A 183 -3.44 16.96 -24.47
CA ARG A 183 -3.30 17.92 -25.57
C ARG A 183 -2.32 19.05 -25.25
N LYS A 184 -1.30 18.78 -24.41
CA LYS A 184 -0.28 19.75 -23.97
C LYS A 184 0.29 20.61 -25.10
N SER A 185 0.58 20.02 -26.27
CA SER A 185 1.14 20.75 -27.42
C SER A 185 0.27 21.91 -27.92
N GLN A 186 -1.02 21.93 -27.58
CA GLN A 186 -1.97 22.99 -27.94
C GLN A 186 -2.41 23.81 -26.73
N THR A 187 -2.33 23.24 -25.52
CA THR A 187 -2.91 23.85 -24.31
C THR A 187 -1.89 24.51 -23.41
N GLU A 188 -0.60 24.16 -23.46
CA GLU A 188 0.43 24.60 -22.52
C GLU A 188 0.52 26.13 -22.39
N GLU A 189 0.43 26.84 -23.52
CA GLU A 189 0.46 28.31 -23.55
C GLU A 189 -0.71 28.96 -22.80
N LEU A 190 -1.83 28.24 -22.64
CA LEU A 190 -3.04 28.73 -21.98
C LEU A 190 -3.13 28.33 -20.51
N TRP A 191 -2.18 27.53 -19.99
CA TRP A 191 -2.26 27.03 -18.61
C TRP A 191 -2.22 28.16 -17.58
N GLU A 192 -1.52 29.26 -17.88
CA GLU A 192 -1.45 30.44 -17.00
C GLU A 192 -2.78 31.20 -16.87
N GLU A 193 -3.72 30.98 -17.80
CA GLU A 193 -5.06 31.59 -17.74
C GLU A 193 -6.03 30.83 -16.80
N LEU A 194 -5.68 29.60 -16.41
CA LEU A 194 -6.50 28.80 -15.52
C LEU A 194 -6.41 29.28 -14.06
N PRO A 195 -7.45 29.04 -13.25
CA PRO A 195 -7.35 29.20 -11.80
C PRO A 195 -6.10 28.52 -11.24
N GLN A 196 -5.39 29.22 -10.36
CA GLN A 196 -4.05 28.83 -9.86
C GLN A 196 -3.93 27.35 -9.46
N PRO A 197 -4.90 26.71 -8.74
CA PRO A 197 -4.77 25.30 -8.38
C PRO A 197 -4.70 24.34 -9.59
N LEU A 198 -5.40 24.67 -10.67
CA LEU A 198 -5.44 23.86 -11.89
C LEU A 198 -4.15 24.03 -12.70
N CYS A 199 -3.66 25.28 -12.79
CA CYS A 199 -2.38 25.60 -13.42
C CYS A 199 -1.23 24.86 -12.72
N LEU A 200 -1.16 24.96 -11.38
CA LEU A 200 -0.14 24.27 -10.59
C LEU A 200 -0.20 22.74 -10.78
N TRP A 201 -1.40 22.17 -10.81
CA TRP A 201 -1.56 20.74 -11.05
C TRP A 201 -0.99 20.30 -12.41
N LEU A 202 -1.27 21.05 -13.48
CA LEU A 202 -0.74 20.76 -14.83
C LEU A 202 0.78 20.89 -14.89
N GLN A 203 1.32 21.94 -14.25
CA GLN A 203 2.77 22.16 -14.16
C GLN A 203 3.47 21.05 -13.38
N ASP A 204 2.92 20.62 -12.24
CA ASP A 204 3.51 19.56 -11.43
C ASP A 204 3.42 18.21 -12.14
N LYS A 205 2.31 17.92 -12.83
CA LYS A 205 2.20 16.73 -13.69
C LYS A 205 3.27 16.74 -14.78
N ASN A 206 3.50 17.87 -15.43
CA ASN A 206 4.54 18.01 -16.44
C ASN A 206 5.95 17.75 -15.88
N LYS A 207 6.27 18.31 -14.71
CA LYS A 207 7.56 18.07 -14.04
C LYS A 207 7.76 16.57 -13.74
N LEU A 208 6.72 15.89 -13.26
CA LEU A 208 6.80 14.46 -12.94
C LEU A 208 7.07 13.60 -14.19
N GLU A 209 6.43 13.89 -15.32
CA GLU A 209 6.67 13.16 -16.57
C GLU A 209 8.09 13.40 -17.12
N GLN A 210 8.63 14.62 -16.97
CA GLN A 210 10.02 14.91 -17.35
C GLN A 210 11.02 14.12 -16.50
N ILE A 211 10.75 13.96 -15.20
CA ILE A 211 11.61 13.14 -14.33
C ILE A 211 11.61 11.68 -14.80
N LYS A 212 10.44 11.11 -15.11
CA LYS A 212 10.35 9.73 -15.61
C LYS A 212 11.18 9.50 -16.87
N ILE A 213 11.16 10.44 -17.82
CA ILE A 213 11.95 10.38 -19.06
C ILE A 213 13.45 10.44 -18.74
N SER A 214 13.88 11.33 -17.84
CA SER A 214 15.30 11.40 -17.47
C SER A 214 15.83 10.13 -16.79
N THR A 215 15.00 9.47 -15.98
CA THR A 215 15.40 8.21 -15.32
C THR A 215 15.44 7.00 -16.26
N THR A 216 14.75 7.05 -17.40
CA THR A 216 14.86 6.00 -18.42
C THR A 216 16.12 6.15 -19.26
N ASP A 217 16.55 7.39 -19.53
CA ASP A 217 17.77 7.66 -20.32
C ASP A 217 19.07 7.28 -19.57
N ASP A 218 19.06 7.31 -18.25
CA ASP A 218 20.23 6.94 -17.41
C ASP A 218 20.40 5.43 -17.20
N MET A 219 19.46 4.60 -17.68
CA MET A 219 19.49 3.12 -17.53
C MET A 219 19.87 2.39 -18.83
N ASP A 220 20.02 3.08 -19.96
CA ASP A 220 20.27 2.47 -21.27
C ASP A 220 21.74 2.48 -21.72
N SER A 221 22.70 2.71 -20.81
CA SER A 221 24.13 2.59 -21.11
C SER A 221 24.74 1.28 -20.62
N ASP A 222 24.17 0.12 -21.00
CA ASP A 222 24.94 -1.12 -21.12
C ASP A 222 24.18 -2.17 -21.97
N SER A 223 24.87 -2.63 -23.02
CA SER A 223 24.57 -3.72 -23.97
C SER A 223 23.71 -3.42 -25.21
N GLU A 224 24.38 -3.44 -26.37
CA GLU A 224 23.75 -3.61 -27.69
C GLU A 224 23.14 -5.01 -27.84
N GLY A 225 21.95 -5.10 -28.45
CA GLY A 225 21.46 -6.35 -29.01
C GLY A 225 19.93 -6.48 -29.15
N GLU A 226 19.46 -6.22 -30.38
CA GLU A 226 18.16 -6.60 -30.96
C GLU A 226 16.94 -5.67 -30.79
N LEU A 227 16.36 -5.37 -31.96
CA LEU A 227 15.21 -4.52 -32.23
C LEU A 227 13.93 -5.13 -31.65
N GLY A 228 13.42 -4.53 -30.57
CA GLY A 228 12.04 -4.65 -30.12
C GLY A 228 11.40 -3.26 -30.09
N VAL A 229 10.23 -3.12 -30.72
CA VAL A 229 9.49 -1.87 -30.82
C VAL A 229 9.05 -1.44 -29.42
N ASN A 230 9.56 -0.30 -28.93
CA ASN A 230 9.14 0.31 -27.66
C ASN A 230 7.72 0.88 -27.80
N GLU A 231 6.74 0.26 -27.13
CA GLU A 231 5.45 0.90 -26.83
C GLU A 231 5.52 1.53 -25.41
N PRO A 232 5.07 2.79 -25.23
CA PRO A 232 4.96 3.40 -23.91
C PRO A 232 3.86 2.71 -23.10
N GLY A 233 4.16 2.44 -21.82
CA GLY A 233 3.29 1.73 -20.88
C GLY A 233 1.83 2.20 -20.91
N LEU A 234 0.97 1.33 -21.43
CA LEU A 234 -0.47 1.47 -21.39
C LEU A 234 -0.97 1.26 -19.96
N ALA A 235 -1.52 2.32 -19.36
CA ALA A 235 -2.41 2.19 -18.22
C ALA A 235 -3.68 1.47 -18.69
N CYS A 236 -3.91 0.27 -18.17
CA CYS A 236 -5.12 -0.49 -18.43
C CYS A 236 -6.24 0.03 -17.53
N SER A 237 -7.20 0.77 -18.11
CA SER A 237 -8.52 0.98 -17.52
C SER A 237 -9.47 -0.09 -18.07
N ILE A 238 -10.02 -0.94 -17.20
CA ILE A 238 -11.04 -1.91 -17.59
C ILE A 238 -12.40 -1.37 -17.15
N SER A 239 -13.33 -1.38 -18.11
CA SER A 239 -14.74 -0.96 -18.05
C SER A 239 -15.59 -1.77 -17.10
#